data_AF-A0A7J3W6K0-F1
#
_entry.id   AF-A0A7J3W6K0-F1
#
_cell.length_a   1.000
_cell.length_b   1.000
_cell.length_c   1.000
_cell.angle_alpha   90.00
_cell.angle_beta   90.00
_cell.angle_gamma   90.00
#
_symmetry.space_group_name_H-M   'P 1'
#
loop_
_entity.id
_entity.type
_entity.pdbx_description
1 polymer ?
#
loop_
_entity_poly.entity_id
_entity_poly.type
_entity_poly.pdbx_seq_one_letter_code
_entity_poly.pdbx_strand_id
1 'polypeptide(L)'
;MRGFSGLSFRVAVVMFFIAFVVEPIVIYNYLIGGSFGGLEAWLIIILLVEITSITGRALTMQEAFMINTVVGLILARSLLFPTTLLYDMFYAFHQVTRDFGYASQLPYWFTVPPESLVAKGLLRTFFTIDWVIPLTVLLTQITINLVMALSMGIICYEIYVVVEKLEFPLQAAAAEGIITVTGGDPERSRVFAVSAFIGGVYA
;
A
#
# COMPACT_ATOMS: atom_id res chain seq x y z
N MET A 1 -17.62 18.10 20.92
CA MET A 1 -16.38 17.64 20.26
C MET A 1 -16.13 16.18 20.66
N ARG A 2 -16.62 15.21 19.88
CA ARG A 2 -16.38 13.77 20.13
C ARG A 2 -15.06 13.41 19.46
N GLY A 3 -14.14 12.81 20.23
CA GLY A 3 -12.73 12.67 19.89
C GLY A 3 -12.44 11.94 18.58
N PHE A 4 -11.36 12.39 17.95
CA PHE A 4 -10.68 11.91 16.74
C PHE A 4 -10.19 10.45 16.80
N SER A 5 -10.90 9.51 17.42
CA SER A 5 -10.43 8.13 17.54
C SER A 5 -10.81 7.30 16.31
N GLY A 6 -10.26 7.64 15.15
CA GLY A 6 -10.33 6.79 13.94
C GLY A 6 -9.51 5.50 14.08
N LEU A 7 -8.54 5.47 15.00
CA LEU A 7 -7.79 4.27 15.34
C LEU A 7 -8.60 3.43 16.34
N SER A 8 -9.37 2.48 15.83
CA SER A 8 -10.04 1.47 16.65
C SER A 8 -9.32 0.13 16.57
N PHE A 9 -9.59 -0.76 17.53
CA PHE A 9 -9.11 -2.14 17.48
C PHE A 9 -9.51 -2.84 16.17
N ARG A 10 -10.65 -2.45 15.57
CA ARG A 10 -11.10 -2.99 14.28
C ARG A 10 -10.18 -2.57 13.14
N VAL A 11 -9.75 -1.30 13.09
CA VAL A 11 -8.77 -0.83 12.10
C VAL A 11 -7.45 -1.58 12.28
N ALA A 12 -7.02 -1.85 13.51
CA ALA A 12 -5.82 -2.64 13.77
C ALA A 12 -5.93 -4.07 13.21
N VAL A 13 -7.04 -4.77 13.44
CA VAL A 13 -7.27 -6.12 12.89
C VAL A 13 -7.23 -6.11 11.36
N VAL A 14 -7.81 -5.09 10.72
CA VAL A 14 -7.77 -4.94 9.25
C VAL A 14 -6.34 -4.72 8.75
N MET A 15 -5.55 -3.88 9.43
CA MET A 15 -4.14 -3.70 9.10
C MET A 15 -3.36 -5.02 9.19
N PHE A 16 -3.61 -5.82 10.23
CA PHE A 16 -3.01 -7.15 10.37
C PHE A 16 -3.43 -8.10 9.25
N PHE A 17 -4.72 -8.15 8.91
CA PHE A 17 -5.21 -8.97 7.80
C PHE A 17 -4.51 -8.62 6.48
N ILE A 18 -4.31 -7.32 6.22
CA ILE A 18 -3.68 -6.86 4.99
C ILE A 18 -2.20 -7.22 4.97
N ALA A 19 -1.47 -6.93 6.05
CA ALA A 19 -0.04 -7.24 6.12
C ALA A 19 0.27 -8.74 5.99
N PHE A 20 -0.55 -9.61 6.59
CA PHE A 20 -0.25 -11.05 6.65
C PHE A 20 -0.94 -11.90 5.58
N VAL A 21 -2.04 -11.42 4.98
CA VAL A 21 -2.80 -12.19 3.98
C VAL A 21 -2.75 -11.53 2.62
N VAL A 22 -3.08 -10.25 2.54
CA VAL A 22 -3.16 -9.53 1.26
C VAL A 22 -1.77 -9.28 0.67
N GLU A 23 -0.82 -8.83 1.50
CA GLU A 23 0.52 -8.46 1.07
C GLU A 23 1.28 -9.65 0.44
N PRO A 24 1.33 -10.85 1.06
CA PRO A 24 2.00 -11.99 0.44
C PRO A 24 1.39 -12.43 -0.89
N ILE A 25 0.06 -12.29 -1.04
CA ILE A 25 -0.64 -12.60 -2.30
C ILE A 25 -0.23 -11.63 -3.40
N VAL A 26 -0.15 -10.33 -3.08
CA VAL A 26 0.28 -9.29 -4.01
C VAL A 26 1.73 -9.52 -4.45
N ILE A 27 2.63 -9.78 -3.50
CA ILE A 27 4.04 -10.08 -3.78
C ILE A 27 4.18 -11.33 -4.65
N TYR A 28 3.48 -12.42 -4.29
CA TYR A 28 3.52 -13.67 -5.05
C TYR A 28 3.06 -13.48 -6.49
N ASN A 29 1.92 -12.81 -6.71
CA ASN A 29 1.40 -12.54 -8.04
C ASN A 29 2.38 -11.72 -8.88
N TYR A 30 2.97 -10.68 -8.28
CA TYR A 30 3.97 -9.86 -8.95
C TYR A 30 5.18 -10.70 -9.40
N LEU A 31 5.67 -11.59 -8.54
CA LEU A 31 6.84 -12.43 -8.83
C LEU A 31 6.61 -13.48 -9.92
N ILE A 32 5.39 -14.00 -10.09
CA ILE A 32 5.06 -14.97 -11.16
C ILE A 32 4.76 -14.30 -12.51
N GLY A 33 4.95 -12.98 -12.63
CA GLY A 33 4.66 -12.21 -13.84
C GLY A 33 3.16 -11.94 -14.02
N GLY A 34 2.36 -12.16 -12.98
CA GLY A 34 0.97 -11.72 -12.94
C GLY A 34 0.93 -10.20 -12.78
N SER A 35 0.31 -9.51 -13.73
CA SER A 35 -0.10 -8.12 -13.53
C SER A 35 -1.34 -8.11 -12.64
N PHE A 36 -1.16 -8.43 -11.36
CA PHE A 36 -2.22 -8.25 -10.39
C PHE A 36 -2.33 -6.75 -10.15
N GLY A 37 -3.31 -6.11 -10.79
CA GLY A 37 -3.75 -4.77 -10.40
C GLY A 37 -4.06 -4.86 -8.91
N GLY A 38 -3.27 -4.18 -8.09
CA GLY A 38 -3.31 -4.32 -6.64
C GLY A 38 -4.74 -4.28 -6.11
N LEU A 39 -5.03 -5.06 -5.06
CA LEU A 39 -6.35 -5.03 -4.43
C LEU A 39 -6.69 -3.58 -4.05
N GLU A 40 -7.67 -2.98 -4.72
CA GLU A 40 -8.05 -1.60 -4.43
C GLU A 40 -8.63 -1.49 -3.01
N ALA A 41 -8.21 -0.45 -2.28
CA ALA A 41 -8.63 -0.24 -0.89
C ALA A 41 -10.17 -0.23 -0.72
N TRP A 42 -10.87 0.23 -1.77
CA TRP A 42 -12.34 0.24 -1.85
C TRP A 42 -12.99 -1.15 -1.76
N LEU A 43 -12.39 -2.17 -2.39
CA LEU A 43 -12.92 -3.54 -2.33
C LEU A 43 -12.87 -4.07 -0.89
N ILE A 44 -11.81 -3.74 -0.17
CA ILE A 44 -11.63 -4.13 1.24
C ILE A 44 -12.67 -3.43 2.12
N ILE A 45 -12.93 -2.14 1.89
CA ILE A 45 -13.95 -1.39 2.65
C ILE A 45 -15.34 -1.98 2.44
N ILE A 46 -15.73 -2.25 1.19
CA ILE A 46 -17.05 -2.81 0.87
C ILE A 46 -17.22 -4.17 1.56
N LEU A 47 -16.22 -5.05 1.44
CA LEU A 47 -16.24 -6.37 2.08
C LEU A 47 -16.34 -6.26 3.61
N LEU A 48 -15.61 -5.33 4.22
CA LEU A 48 -15.66 -5.12 5.67
C LEU A 48 -16.99 -4.55 6.13
N VAL A 49 -17.59 -3.63 5.37
CA VAL A 49 -18.93 -3.13 5.66
C VAL A 49 -19.95 -4.25 5.62
N GLU A 50 -19.87 -5.15 4.64
CA GLU A 50 -20.77 -6.30 4.55
C GLU A 50 -20.60 -7.27 5.73
N ILE A 51 -19.35 -7.58 6.11
CA ILE A 51 -19.10 -8.43 7.29
C ILE A 51 -19.61 -7.76 8.57
N THR A 52 -19.36 -6.46 8.73
CA THR A 52 -19.72 -5.74 9.95
C THR A 52 -21.23 -5.45 10.05
N SER A 53 -21.93 -5.32 8.91
CA SER A 53 -23.39 -5.21 8.86
C SER A 53 -24.06 -6.51 9.32
N ILE A 54 -23.55 -7.67 8.89
CA ILE A 54 -24.05 -9.00 9.32
C ILE A 54 -23.84 -9.20 10.83
N THR A 55 -22.72 -8.73 11.38
CA THR A 55 -22.44 -8.81 12.83
C THR A 55 -23.16 -7.75 13.68
N GLY A 56 -23.99 -6.90 13.06
CA GLY A 56 -24.83 -5.91 13.75
C GLY A 56 -24.08 -4.68 14.28
N ARG A 57 -22.82 -4.47 13.89
CA ARG A 57 -21.99 -3.33 14.31
C ARG A 57 -21.40 -2.61 13.11
N ALA A 58 -22.19 -1.73 12.49
CA ALA A 58 -21.77 -0.94 11.35
C ALA A 58 -20.42 -0.23 11.58
N LEU A 59 -19.61 -0.20 10.53
CA LEU A 59 -18.34 0.51 10.49
C LEU A 59 -18.61 2.02 10.49
N THR A 60 -17.89 2.79 11.31
CA THR A 60 -18.05 4.25 11.32
C THR A 60 -17.36 4.89 10.12
N MET A 61 -17.82 6.08 9.71
CA MET A 61 -17.17 6.87 8.66
C MET A 61 -15.68 7.08 8.93
N GLN A 62 -15.30 7.35 10.19
CA GLN A 62 -13.92 7.58 10.59
C GLN A 62 -13.07 6.31 10.46
N GLU A 63 -13.60 5.15 10.86
CA GLU A 63 -12.92 3.86 10.69
C GLU A 63 -12.73 3.52 9.21
N ALA A 64 -13.76 3.72 8.37
CA ALA A 64 -13.68 3.46 6.94
C ALA A 64 -12.67 4.37 6.24
N PHE A 65 -12.66 5.66 6.58
CA PHE A 65 -11.68 6.62 6.05
C PHE A 65 -10.25 6.25 6.45
N MET A 66 -10.04 5.87 7.72
CA MET A 66 -8.73 5.42 8.20
C MET A 66 -8.28 4.15 7.49
N ILE A 67 -9.17 3.17 7.34
CA ILE A 67 -8.89 1.96 6.57
C ILE A 67 -8.51 2.35 5.14
N ASN A 68 -9.33 3.11 4.41
CA ASN A 68 -9.03 3.51 3.03
C ASN A 68 -7.62 4.09 2.88
N THR A 69 -7.28 5.02 3.77
CA THR A 69 -6.01 5.73 3.73
C THR A 69 -4.83 4.81 4.05
N VAL A 70 -4.92 4.05 5.14
CA VAL A 70 -3.81 3.18 5.58
C VAL A 70 -3.61 2.02 4.62
N VAL A 71 -4.69 1.41 4.15
CA VAL A 71 -4.63 0.31 3.18
C VAL A 71 -4.00 0.77 1.87
N GLY A 72 -4.42 1.92 1.35
CA GLY A 72 -3.81 2.50 0.15
C GLY A 72 -2.30 2.71 0.32
N LEU A 73 -1.87 3.21 1.49
CA LEU A 73 -0.44 3.40 1.80
C LEU A 73 0.33 2.08 1.91
N ILE A 74 -0.22 1.06 2.58
CA ILE A 74 0.42 -0.26 2.71
C ILE A 74 0.60 -0.89 1.33
N LEU A 75 -0.47 -0.94 0.53
CA LEU A 75 -0.44 -1.59 -0.77
C LEU A 75 0.46 -0.85 -1.78
N ALA A 76 0.47 0.48 -1.77
CA ALA A 76 1.38 1.28 -2.60
C ALA A 76 2.86 1.04 -2.27
N ARG A 77 3.17 0.58 -1.06
CA ARG A 77 4.54 0.36 -0.57
C ARG A 77 4.92 -1.12 -0.50
N SER A 78 3.97 -2.04 -0.61
CA SER A 78 4.15 -3.49 -0.48
C SER A 78 5.25 -4.05 -1.38
N LEU A 79 5.33 -3.57 -2.62
CA LEU A 79 6.30 -4.06 -3.59
C LEU A 79 7.69 -3.42 -3.46
N LEU A 80 7.86 -2.36 -2.66
CA LEU A 80 9.16 -1.68 -2.57
C LEU A 80 10.26 -2.62 -2.09
N PHE A 81 10.05 -3.36 -1.01
CA PHE A 81 11.08 -4.26 -0.47
C PHE A 81 11.49 -5.38 -1.46
N PRO A 82 10.54 -6.13 -2.08
CA PRO A 82 10.90 -7.13 -3.09
C PRO A 82 11.53 -6.54 -4.35
N THR A 83 10.99 -5.44 -4.88
CA THR A 83 11.42 -4.88 -6.18
C THR A 83 12.72 -4.10 -6.10
N THR A 84 13.11 -3.60 -4.93
CA THR A 84 14.43 -3.01 -4.75
C THR A 84 15.40 -4.09 -4.29
N LEU A 85 15.28 -4.58 -3.05
CA LEU A 85 16.34 -5.39 -2.44
C LEU A 85 16.53 -6.76 -3.10
N LEU A 86 15.45 -7.50 -3.37
CA LEU A 86 15.59 -8.84 -3.96
C LEU A 86 15.99 -8.78 -5.42
N TYR A 87 15.45 -7.83 -6.18
CA TYR A 87 15.78 -7.67 -7.58
C TYR A 87 17.18 -7.10 -7.76
N ASP A 88 17.60 -6.10 -6.99
CA ASP A 88 18.97 -5.59 -7.00
C ASP A 88 19.97 -6.71 -6.68
N MET A 89 19.66 -7.55 -5.70
CA MET A 89 20.44 -8.75 -5.39
C MET A 89 20.45 -9.76 -6.54
N PHE A 90 19.29 -10.03 -7.14
CA PHE A 90 19.17 -10.96 -8.27
C PHE A 90 19.99 -10.48 -9.47
N TYR A 91 19.90 -9.21 -9.85
CA TYR A 91 20.65 -8.61 -10.95
C TYR A 91 22.15 -8.54 -10.65
N ALA A 92 22.52 -8.25 -9.40
CA ALA A 92 23.92 -8.23 -8.97
C ALA A 92 24.62 -9.59 -9.15
N PHE A 93 23.93 -10.68 -8.80
CA PHE A 93 24.49 -12.03 -8.83
C PHE A 93 24.06 -12.87 -10.03
N HIS A 94 23.36 -12.26 -10.99
CA HIS A 94 23.01 -12.90 -12.25
C HIS A 94 24.29 -13.36 -13.00
N GLN A 95 24.20 -14.46 -13.76
CA GLN A 95 25.35 -15.02 -14.48
C GLN A 95 25.97 -13.99 -15.43
N VAL A 96 25.14 -13.25 -16.15
CA VAL A 96 25.58 -12.17 -17.05
C VAL A 96 26.44 -11.14 -16.31
N THR A 97 25.99 -10.63 -15.17
CA THR A 97 26.72 -9.63 -14.38
C THR A 97 28.06 -10.17 -13.85
N ARG A 98 28.12 -11.48 -13.55
CA ARG A 98 29.36 -12.16 -13.17
C ARG A 98 30.31 -12.33 -14.34
N ASP A 99 29.81 -12.70 -15.51
CA ASP A 99 30.61 -12.87 -16.73
C ASP A 99 31.24 -11.55 -17.18
N PHE A 100 30.56 -10.42 -16.94
CA PHE A 100 31.08 -9.07 -17.20
C PHE A 100 32.00 -8.52 -16.08
N GLY A 101 32.17 -9.22 -14.96
CA GLY A 101 33.04 -8.79 -13.87
C GLY A 101 32.53 -7.58 -13.07
N TYR A 102 31.25 -7.22 -13.21
CA TYR A 102 30.65 -6.09 -12.46
C TYR A 102 30.15 -6.50 -11.07
N ALA A 103 29.93 -7.78 -10.82
CA ALA A 103 29.37 -8.27 -9.55
C ALA A 103 30.19 -7.85 -8.31
N SER A 104 31.51 -7.71 -8.42
CA SER A 104 32.40 -7.27 -7.33
C SER A 104 32.59 -5.75 -7.25
N GLN A 105 32.09 -4.99 -8.23
CA GLN A 105 32.23 -3.53 -8.31
C GLN A 105 31.00 -2.79 -7.77
N LEU A 106 29.95 -3.54 -7.41
CA LEU A 106 28.72 -2.95 -6.91
C LEU A 106 28.91 -2.38 -5.51
N PRO A 107 28.34 -1.20 -5.22
CA PRO A 107 28.49 -0.57 -3.92
C PRO A 107 27.67 -1.30 -2.86
N TYR A 108 28.15 -1.28 -1.61
CA TYR A 108 27.51 -1.94 -0.46
C TYR A 108 26.09 -1.43 -0.12
N TRP A 109 25.69 -0.27 -0.63
CA TRP A 109 24.33 0.24 -0.46
C TRP A 109 23.33 -0.32 -1.48
N PHE A 110 23.82 -0.84 -2.62
CA PHE A 110 22.97 -1.39 -3.68
C PHE A 110 22.55 -2.83 -3.38
N THR A 111 23.49 -3.66 -2.88
CA THR A 111 23.23 -5.07 -2.56
C THR A 111 24.16 -5.56 -1.44
N VAL A 112 23.86 -6.73 -0.88
CA VAL A 112 24.72 -7.41 0.10
C VAL A 112 26.08 -7.79 -0.53
N PRO A 113 27.17 -7.89 0.27
CA PRO A 113 28.48 -8.28 -0.24
C PRO A 113 28.47 -9.66 -0.94
N PRO A 114 29.29 -9.86 -1.99
CA PRO A 114 29.37 -11.14 -2.70
C PRO A 114 29.84 -12.31 -1.81
N GLU A 115 30.61 -12.05 -0.75
CA GLU A 115 31.01 -13.10 0.18
C GLU A 115 29.87 -13.56 1.11
N SER A 116 28.79 -12.78 1.23
CA SER A 116 27.66 -13.05 2.12
C SER A 116 27.05 -14.43 1.84
N LEU A 117 26.65 -15.10 2.92
CA LEU A 117 25.88 -16.35 2.84
C LEU A 117 24.52 -16.14 2.16
N VAL A 118 23.96 -14.92 2.23
CA VAL A 118 22.72 -14.56 1.53
C VAL A 118 22.95 -14.47 0.02
N ALA A 119 24.03 -13.79 -0.41
CA ALA A 119 24.42 -13.69 -1.81
C ALA A 119 24.64 -15.06 -2.47
N LYS A 120 25.19 -16.02 -1.70
CA LYS A 120 25.44 -17.40 -2.14
C LYS A 120 24.18 -18.29 -2.12
N GLY A 121 23.03 -17.76 -1.69
CA GLY A 121 21.78 -18.51 -1.59
C GLY A 121 21.76 -19.55 -0.45
N LEU A 122 22.76 -19.54 0.44
CA LEU A 122 22.85 -20.43 1.59
C LEU A 122 21.92 -19.97 2.73
N LEU A 123 21.62 -18.67 2.78
CA LEU A 123 20.65 -18.07 3.69
C LEU A 123 19.58 -17.32 2.89
N ARG A 124 18.30 -17.62 3.18
CA ARG A 124 17.13 -16.95 2.59
C ARG A 124 16.41 -16.11 3.65
N THR A 125 17.13 -15.15 4.22
CA THR A 125 16.63 -14.29 5.29
C THR A 125 17.16 -12.87 5.12
N PHE A 126 16.34 -11.89 5.52
CA PHE A 126 16.74 -10.48 5.62
C PHE A 126 17.34 -10.14 7.00
N PHE A 127 17.26 -11.06 7.96
CA PHE A 127 17.76 -10.87 9.32
C PHE A 127 19.27 -11.18 9.41
N THR A 128 20.08 -10.48 8.62
CA THR A 128 21.55 -10.55 8.68
C THR A 128 22.15 -9.15 8.72
N ILE A 129 23.36 -9.03 9.27
CA ILE A 129 24.07 -7.76 9.33
C ILE A 129 24.37 -7.19 7.94
N ASP A 130 24.52 -8.07 6.94
CA ASP A 130 24.82 -7.70 5.55
C ASP A 130 23.74 -6.81 4.93
N TRP A 131 22.49 -6.94 5.38
CA TRP A 131 21.37 -6.13 4.90
C TRP A 131 21.27 -4.76 5.55
N VAL A 132 22.01 -4.47 6.62
CA VAL A 132 21.86 -3.23 7.37
C VAL A 132 22.09 -2.00 6.49
N ILE A 133 23.12 -2.02 5.63
CA ILE A 133 23.42 -0.87 4.77
C ILE A 133 22.32 -0.67 3.71
N PRO A 134 21.96 -1.68 2.87
CA PRO A 134 20.87 -1.52 1.91
C PRO A 134 19.53 -1.14 2.55
N LEU A 135 19.18 -1.76 3.69
CA LEU A 135 17.96 -1.44 4.43
C LEU A 135 17.96 0.00 4.94
N THR A 136 19.09 0.49 5.44
CA THR A 136 19.19 1.88 5.92
C THR A 136 18.97 2.87 4.79
N VAL A 137 19.54 2.60 3.61
CA VAL A 137 19.34 3.45 2.42
C VAL A 137 17.88 3.41 1.96
N LEU A 138 17.26 2.23 1.90
CA LEU A 138 15.85 2.09 1.54
C LEU A 138 14.94 2.85 2.52
N LEU A 139 15.16 2.67 3.83
CA LEU A 139 14.39 3.37 4.87
C LEU A 139 14.57 4.89 4.78
N THR A 140 15.80 5.35 4.55
CA THR A 140 16.10 6.78 4.35
C THR A 140 15.35 7.33 3.14
N GLN A 141 15.36 6.60 2.01
CA GLN A 141 14.60 6.96 0.82
C GLN A 141 13.10 7.02 1.11
N ILE A 142 12.54 6.05 1.84
CA ILE A 142 11.11 6.04 2.22
C ILE A 142 10.78 7.27 3.08
N THR A 143 11.61 7.58 4.06
CA THR A 143 11.40 8.75 4.95
C THR A 143 11.48 10.06 4.17
N ILE A 144 12.48 10.23 3.30
CA ILE A 144 12.60 11.43 2.45
C ILE A 144 11.38 11.56 1.54
N ASN A 145 10.94 10.47 0.90
CA ASN A 145 9.75 10.47 0.06
C ASN A 145 8.49 10.84 0.83
N LEU A 146 8.35 10.38 2.09
CA LEU A 146 7.23 10.73 2.94
C LEU A 146 7.22 12.23 3.24
N VAL A 147 8.36 12.80 3.65
CA VAL A 147 8.49 14.24 3.93
C VAL A 147 8.20 15.06 2.67
N MET A 148 8.74 14.65 1.52
CA MET A 148 8.51 15.30 0.24
C MET A 148 7.02 15.25 -0.14
N ALA A 149 6.37 14.09 -0.04
CA ALA A 149 4.96 13.93 -0.36
C ALA A 149 4.05 14.79 0.54
N LEU A 150 4.34 14.86 1.84
CA LEU A 150 3.60 15.70 2.78
C LEU A 150 3.81 17.19 2.48
N SER A 151 5.05 17.61 2.26
CA SER A 151 5.38 19.01 1.95
C SER A 151 4.70 19.46 0.66
N MET A 152 4.81 18.64 -0.39
CA MET A 152 4.17 18.91 -1.68
C MET A 152 2.63 18.91 -1.55
N GLY A 153 2.07 18.00 -0.75
CA GLY A 153 0.64 17.95 -0.46
C GLY A 153 0.12 19.24 0.17
N ILE A 154 0.84 19.80 1.15
CA ILE A 154 0.49 21.07 1.79
C ILE A 154 0.58 22.24 0.79
N ILE A 155 1.64 22.29 -0.01
CA ILE A 155 1.80 23.34 -1.03
C ILE A 155 0.66 23.29 -2.05
N CYS A 156 0.33 22.10 -2.56
CA CYS A 156 -0.78 21.90 -3.47
C CYS A 156 -2.13 22.28 -2.82
N TYR A 157 -2.32 21.98 -1.53
CA TYR A 157 -3.53 22.39 -0.81
C TYR A 157 -3.67 23.92 -0.77
N GLU A 158 -2.60 24.65 -0.40
CA GLU A 158 -2.62 26.11 -0.36
C GLU A 158 -2.92 26.72 -1.74
N ILE A 159 -2.27 26.22 -2.79
CA ILE A 159 -2.48 26.74 -4.15
C ILE A 159 -3.89 26.43 -4.63
N TYR A 160 -4.29 25.16 -4.63
CA TYR A 160 -5.50 24.74 -5.34
C TYR A 160 -6.78 24.88 -4.52
N VAL A 161 -6.71 24.71 -3.19
CA VAL A 161 -7.89 24.80 -2.32
C VAL A 161 -8.06 26.23 -1.78
N VAL A 162 -7.00 26.85 -1.29
CA VAL A 162 -7.12 28.16 -0.61
C VAL A 162 -7.11 29.31 -1.62
N VAL A 163 -6.14 29.34 -2.54
CA VAL A 163 -5.99 30.42 -3.52
C VAL A 163 -6.98 30.26 -4.68
N GLU A 164 -6.96 29.12 -5.37
CA GLU A 164 -7.78 28.90 -6.57
C GLU A 164 -9.22 28.46 -6.25
N LYS A 165 -9.48 27.90 -5.07
CA LYS A 165 -10.81 27.40 -4.63
C LYS A 165 -11.43 26.43 -5.62
N LEU A 166 -10.64 25.47 -6.09
CA LEU A 166 -11.13 24.44 -6.99
C LEU A 166 -12.11 23.50 -6.27
N GLU A 167 -13.17 23.04 -6.96
CA GLU A 167 -14.25 22.26 -6.34
C GLU A 167 -13.94 20.75 -6.20
N PHE A 168 -12.82 20.24 -6.75
CA PHE A 168 -12.37 18.83 -6.64
C PHE A 168 -13.49 17.77 -6.68
N PRO A 169 -14.29 17.72 -7.76
CA PRO A 169 -15.51 16.91 -7.82
C PRO A 169 -15.25 15.41 -7.62
N LEU A 170 -14.10 14.90 -8.08
CA LEU A 170 -13.73 13.50 -7.93
C LEU A 170 -13.47 13.12 -6.46
N GLN A 171 -12.84 14.01 -5.71
CA GLN A 171 -12.51 13.83 -4.30
C GLN A 171 -13.76 13.96 -3.44
N ALA A 172 -14.68 14.87 -3.81
CA ALA A 172 -16.01 14.96 -3.19
C ALA A 172 -16.81 13.67 -3.40
N ALA A 173 -16.84 13.14 -4.63
CA ALA A 173 -17.48 11.86 -4.94
C ALA A 173 -16.86 10.69 -4.15
N ALA A 174 -15.53 10.64 -4.03
CA ALA A 174 -14.85 9.64 -3.21
C ALA A 174 -15.25 9.74 -1.73
N ALA A 175 -15.29 10.94 -1.16
CA ALA A 175 -15.72 11.14 0.23
C ALA A 175 -17.18 10.72 0.44
N GLU A 176 -18.07 11.08 -0.49
CA GLU A 176 -19.48 10.70 -0.46
C GLU A 176 -19.68 9.18 -0.60
N GLY A 177 -18.81 8.50 -1.35
CA GLY A 177 -18.75 7.04 -1.42
C GLY A 177 -18.52 6.40 -0.04
N ILE A 178 -17.55 6.90 0.74
CA ILE A 178 -17.30 6.39 2.11
C ILE A 178 -18.53 6.58 3.00
N ILE A 179 -19.16 7.75 2.92
CA ILE A 179 -20.35 8.08 3.70
C ILE A 179 -21.49 7.13 3.35
N THR A 180 -21.73 6.91 2.05
CA THR A 180 -22.81 6.05 1.57
C THR A 180 -22.63 4.62 2.07
N VAL A 181 -21.41 4.08 1.93
CA VAL A 181 -21.09 2.70 2.33
C VAL A 181 -21.15 2.51 3.86
N THR A 182 -20.85 3.52 4.68
CA THR A 182 -20.84 3.39 6.16
C THR A 182 -22.18 3.65 6.85
N GLY A 183 -23.27 3.76 6.10
CA GLY A 183 -24.61 4.02 6.65
C GLY A 183 -25.19 5.37 6.23
N GLY A 184 -24.93 5.79 4.99
CA GLY A 184 -25.63 6.91 4.37
C GLY A 184 -27.10 6.59 4.06
N ASP A 185 -27.78 7.55 3.46
CA ASP A 185 -29.21 7.48 3.11
C ASP A 185 -29.56 6.15 2.38
N PRO A 186 -30.56 5.36 2.84
CA PRO A 186 -30.91 4.06 2.24
C PRO A 186 -31.12 4.10 0.73
N GLU A 187 -31.64 5.23 0.21
CA GLU A 187 -31.85 5.42 -1.23
C GLU A 187 -30.50 5.48 -1.98
N ARG A 188 -29.51 6.19 -1.42
CA ARG A 188 -28.17 6.31 -2.01
C ARG A 188 -27.40 4.99 -1.97
N SER A 189 -27.52 4.23 -0.88
CA SER A 189 -26.90 2.91 -0.75
C SER A 189 -27.45 1.92 -1.78
N ARG A 190 -28.75 1.99 -2.09
CA ARG A 190 -29.37 1.16 -3.14
C ARG A 190 -28.86 1.53 -4.54
N VAL A 191 -28.73 2.82 -4.85
CA VAL A 191 -28.15 3.26 -6.13
C VAL A 191 -26.71 2.78 -6.25
N PHE A 192 -25.91 2.94 -5.20
CA PHE A 192 -24.52 2.47 -5.15
C PHE A 192 -24.42 0.96 -5.42
N ALA A 193 -25.25 0.15 -4.75
CA ALA A 193 -25.25 -1.31 -4.93
C ALA A 193 -25.61 -1.72 -6.37
N VAL A 194 -26.60 -1.07 -6.99
CA VAL A 194 -27.00 -1.34 -8.38
C VAL A 194 -25.88 -0.93 -9.34
N SER A 195 -25.27 0.23 -9.15
CA SER A 195 -24.14 0.70 -9.96
C SER A 195 -22.92 -0.23 -9.82
N ALA A 196 -22.61 -0.68 -8.60
CA ALA A 196 -21.53 -1.62 -8.34
C ALA A 196 -21.79 -2.99 -9.01
N PHE A 197 -23.04 -3.48 -8.97
CA PHE A 197 -23.42 -4.72 -9.64
C PHE A 197 -23.27 -4.62 -11.16
N ILE A 198 -23.77 -3.55 -11.77
CA ILE A 198 -23.64 -3.32 -13.21
C ILE A 198 -22.15 -3.21 -13.60
N GLY A 199 -21.37 -2.45 -12.83
CA GLY A 199 -19.93 -2.32 -13.05
C GLY A 199 -19.20 -3.66 -12.96
N GLY A 200 -19.53 -4.48 -11.96
CA GLY A 200 -18.94 -5.81 -11.80
C GLY A 200 -19.33 -6.82 -12.89
N VAL A 201 -20.47 -6.66 -13.54
CA VAL A 201 -20.88 -7.50 -14.69
C VAL A 201 -20.19 -7.06 -15.99
N TYR A 202 -19.87 -5.77 -16.11
CA TYR A 202 -19.20 -5.22 -17.28
C TYR A 202 -17.68 -5.44 -17.28
N ALA A 203 -17.05 -5.45 -16.10
CA ALA A 203 -15.60 -5.59 -15.91
C ALA A 203 -15.10 -7.03 -16.08
#